data_AF-S8DUJ2-F1
#
_entry.id   AF-S8DUJ2-F1
#
_cell.length_a   1.000
_cell.length_b   1.000
_cell.length_c   1.000
_cell.angle_alpha   90.00
_cell.angle_beta   90.00
_cell.angle_gamma   90.00
#
_symmetry.space_group_name_H-M   'P 1'
#
loop_
_entity.id
_entity.type
_entity.pdbx_description
1 polymer ?
#
loop_
_entity_poly.entity_id
_entity_poly.type
_entity_poly.pdbx_seq_one_letter_code
_entity_poly.pdbx_strand_id
1 'polypeptide(L)'
;VRRVSAKYIMKGDDDTFVRVDAILNEARRVPNDRSFYIGNINYYHSPQRSGKWAVTYEEWPEESYPPYANGPGYVVSSDIARYILSEFDKRNLRLFKMEDVSVGMWVESFNATAAAVEYVHSFRFCQFGCVEDYITAHYQSPRQMICLWEKLTHFDRPSCCNMR
;
A
#
# COMPACT_ATOMS: atom_id res chain seq x y z
N VAL A 1 -16.99 11.53 -11.70
CA VAL A 1 -15.90 10.52 -11.55
C VAL A 1 -15.78 9.72 -12.84
N ARG A 2 -14.60 9.64 -13.46
CA ARG A 2 -14.35 8.74 -14.61
C ARG A 2 -14.03 7.35 -14.05
N ARG A 3 -14.82 6.33 -14.42
CA ARG A 3 -14.62 4.93 -13.99
C ARG A 3 -13.82 4.18 -15.07
N VAL A 4 -12.67 3.65 -14.71
CA VAL A 4 -11.89 2.75 -15.57
C VAL A 4 -12.02 1.34 -14.99
N SER A 5 -12.27 0.36 -15.86
CA SER A 5 -12.34 -1.04 -15.44
C SER A 5 -10.92 -1.58 -15.26
N ALA A 6 -10.54 -1.86 -14.01
CA ALA A 6 -9.28 -2.51 -13.66
C ALA A 6 -9.56 -3.65 -12.68
N LYS A 7 -8.80 -4.75 -12.77
CA LYS A 7 -8.88 -5.86 -11.81
C LYS A 7 -8.19 -5.52 -10.48
N TYR A 8 -7.09 -4.77 -10.57
CA TYR A 8 -6.23 -4.40 -9.46
C TYR A 8 -5.93 -2.90 -9.54
N ILE A 9 -5.86 -2.25 -8.38
CA ILE A 9 -5.51 -0.84 -8.27
C ILE A 9 -4.30 -0.74 -7.36
N MET A 10 -3.23 -0.15 -7.86
CA MET A 10 -2.06 0.18 -7.06
C MET A 10 -2.06 1.67 -6.75
N LYS A 11 -1.83 1.99 -5.48
CA LYS A 11 -1.37 3.31 -5.05
C LYS A 11 0.15 3.28 -4.89
N GLY A 12 0.81 4.37 -5.26
CA GLY A 12 2.23 4.59 -5.02
C GLY A 12 2.54 6.09 -4.92
N ASP A 13 3.62 6.43 -4.25
CA ASP A 13 4.14 7.81 -4.17
C ASP A 13 5.06 8.11 -5.38
N ASP A 14 5.24 9.39 -5.68
CA ASP A 14 6.05 9.86 -6.82
C ASP A 14 7.56 9.72 -6.60
N ASP A 15 7.98 9.41 -5.38
CA ASP A 15 9.34 9.04 -4.97
C ASP A 15 9.50 7.53 -4.72
N THR A 16 8.56 6.72 -5.22
CA THR A 16 8.59 5.24 -5.13
C THR A 16 8.82 4.59 -6.49
N PHE A 17 9.95 3.90 -6.65
CA PHE A 17 10.18 3.02 -7.80
C PHE A 17 9.39 1.73 -7.64
N VAL A 18 8.71 1.29 -8.71
CA VAL A 18 7.78 0.17 -8.69
C VAL A 18 8.14 -0.89 -9.73
N ARG A 19 8.25 -2.15 -9.30
CA ARG A 19 8.31 -3.32 -10.18
C ARG A 19 6.93 -3.84 -10.50
N VAL A 20 6.38 -3.37 -11.61
CA VAL A 20 5.03 -3.72 -12.07
C VAL A 20 4.89 -5.24 -12.33
N ASP A 21 5.93 -5.88 -12.86
CA ASP A 21 5.99 -7.33 -13.06
C ASP A 21 5.80 -8.10 -11.75
N ALA A 22 6.56 -7.71 -10.70
CA ALA A 22 6.51 -8.35 -9.40
C ALA A 22 5.15 -8.15 -8.72
N ILE A 23 4.59 -6.94 -8.82
CA ILE A 23 3.25 -6.64 -8.29
C ILE A 23 2.17 -7.49 -8.95
N LEU A 24 2.21 -7.61 -10.28
CA LEU A 24 1.25 -8.44 -11.00
C LEU A 24 1.38 -9.92 -10.61
N ASN A 25 2.60 -10.39 -10.32
CA ASN A 25 2.82 -11.75 -9.84
C ASN A 25 2.22 -11.95 -8.43
N GLU A 26 2.41 -11.02 -7.51
CA GLU A 26 1.77 -11.10 -6.18
C GLU A 26 0.24 -11.08 -6.29
N ALA A 27 -0.31 -10.16 -7.09
CA ALA A 27 -1.76 -10.04 -7.30
C ALA A 27 -2.38 -11.31 -7.92
N ARG A 28 -1.66 -11.99 -8.83
CA ARG A 28 -2.14 -13.21 -9.49
C ARG A 28 -2.01 -14.47 -8.63
N ARG A 29 -1.21 -14.45 -7.57
CA ARG A 29 -1.11 -15.57 -6.62
C ARG A 29 -2.33 -15.66 -5.72
N VAL A 30 -3.01 -14.55 -5.47
CA VAL A 30 -4.26 -14.57 -4.74
C VAL A 30 -5.34 -15.21 -5.61
N PRO A 31 -6.08 -16.22 -5.10
CA PRO A 31 -7.20 -16.81 -5.82
C PRO A 31 -8.23 -15.77 -6.29
N ASN A 32 -8.78 -15.96 -7.50
CA ASN A 32 -9.69 -14.99 -8.13
C ASN A 32 -11.02 -14.79 -7.37
N ASP A 33 -11.36 -15.68 -6.44
CA ASP A 33 -12.54 -15.63 -5.58
C ASP A 33 -12.30 -14.87 -4.27
N ARG A 34 -11.11 -14.30 -4.07
CA ARG A 34 -10.76 -13.52 -2.87
C ARG A 34 -10.46 -12.06 -3.19
N SER A 35 -10.94 -11.20 -2.30
CA SER A 35 -10.49 -9.81 -2.22
C SER A 35 -9.11 -9.75 -1.55
N PHE A 36 -8.29 -8.76 -1.87
CA PHE A 36 -6.94 -8.68 -1.30
C PHE A 36 -6.45 -7.26 -1.06
N TYR A 37 -5.53 -7.17 -0.09
CA TYR A 37 -4.75 -5.99 0.21
C TYR A 37 -3.27 -6.37 0.35
N ILE A 38 -2.46 -5.93 -0.61
CA ILE A 38 -1.04 -6.32 -0.75
C ILE A 38 -0.15 -5.12 -0.43
N GLY A 39 0.86 -5.31 0.40
CA GLY A 39 1.88 -4.30 0.67
C GLY A 39 2.74 -4.65 1.86
N ASN A 40 3.45 -3.66 2.41
CA ASN A 40 4.10 -3.82 3.70
C ASN A 40 3.09 -3.52 4.81
N ILE A 41 2.35 -4.55 5.25
CA ILE A 41 1.26 -4.42 6.22
C ILE A 41 1.80 -4.24 7.63
N ASN A 42 1.37 -3.16 8.30
CA ASN A 42 1.54 -2.96 9.73
C ASN A 42 0.40 -3.64 10.47
N TYR A 43 0.75 -4.58 11.36
CA TYR A 43 -0.19 -5.19 12.28
C TYR A 43 0.01 -4.59 13.67
N TYR A 44 -1.09 -4.26 14.35
CA TYR A 44 -1.08 -3.76 15.73
C TYR A 44 -0.21 -2.50 15.94
N HIS A 45 -0.04 -1.66 14.91
CA HIS A 45 0.75 -0.45 15.03
C HIS A 45 0.04 0.56 15.93
N SER A 46 0.72 0.98 16.99
CA SER A 46 0.21 1.97 17.94
C SER A 46 0.36 3.40 17.40
N PRO A 47 -0.66 4.26 17.58
CA PRO A 47 -0.54 5.68 17.28
C PRO A 47 0.66 6.32 17.97
N GLN A 48 1.56 6.95 17.20
CA GLN A 48 2.62 7.76 17.78
C GLN A 48 1.98 8.92 18.55
N ARG A 49 2.38 9.16 19.79
CA ARG A 49 1.82 10.25 20.62
C ARG A 49 2.67 11.53 20.58
N SER A 50 3.76 11.52 19.81
CA SER A 50 4.66 12.66 19.60
C SER A 50 5.34 12.57 18.22
N GLY A 51 5.98 13.67 17.80
CA GLY A 51 6.67 13.75 16.51
C GLY A 51 5.77 14.15 15.33
N LYS A 52 6.29 14.01 14.11
CA LYS A 52 5.63 14.45 12.87
C LYS A 52 4.24 13.83 12.67
N TRP A 53 4.08 12.58 13.11
CA TRP A 53 2.89 11.77 12.91
C TRP A 53 2.08 11.59 14.21
N ALA A 54 2.27 12.51 15.18
CA ALA A 54 1.61 12.45 16.48
C ALA A 54 0.08 12.42 16.32
N VAL A 55 -0.58 11.54 17.06
CA VAL A 55 -2.03 11.38 17.13
C VAL A 55 -2.45 11.45 18.60
N THR A 56 -3.33 12.39 18.92
CA THR A 56 -3.79 12.55 20.30
C THR A 56 -4.77 11.44 20.70
N TYR A 57 -5.00 11.26 22.01
CA TYR A 57 -5.99 10.29 22.48
C TYR A 57 -7.42 10.70 22.11
N GLU A 58 -7.67 12.00 21.91
CA GLU A 58 -8.95 12.50 21.39
C GLU A 58 -9.16 12.13 19.91
N GLU A 59 -8.09 12.14 19.10
CA GLU A 59 -8.16 11.73 17.69
C GLU A 59 -8.30 10.20 17.53
N TRP A 60 -7.61 9.44 18.39
CA TRP A 60 -7.59 7.98 18.38
C TRP A 60 -7.39 7.42 19.81
N PRO A 61 -8.49 7.07 20.51
CA PRO A 61 -8.42 6.57 21.88
C PRO A 61 -7.89 5.13 21.99
N GLU A 62 -8.00 4.33 20.93
CA GLU A 62 -7.59 2.92 20.93
C GLU A 62 -6.05 2.75 20.95
N GLU A 63 -5.59 1.57 21.37
CA GLU A 63 -4.15 1.28 21.51
C GLU A 63 -3.45 1.01 20.17
N SER A 64 -4.20 0.59 19.15
CA SER A 64 -3.66 0.25 17.83
C SER A 64 -4.59 0.67 16.70
N TYR A 65 -4.00 0.89 15.53
CA TYR A 65 -4.73 1.00 14.28
C TYR A 65 -5.13 -0.38 13.75
N PRO A 66 -6.19 -0.47 12.91
CA PRO A 66 -6.44 -1.67 12.14
C PRO A 66 -5.28 -1.97 11.17
N PRO A 67 -5.17 -3.21 10.66
CA PRO A 67 -4.11 -3.55 9.70
C PRO A 67 -4.12 -2.63 8.48
N TYR A 68 -2.96 -2.06 8.15
CA TYR A 68 -2.83 -1.15 7.02
C TYR A 68 -1.47 -1.29 6.32
N ALA A 69 -1.43 -1.15 5.00
CA ALA A 69 -0.19 -1.15 4.24
C ALA A 69 0.53 0.20 4.37
N ASN A 70 1.87 0.20 4.49
CA ASN A 70 2.65 1.43 4.54
C ASN A 70 2.43 2.31 3.28
N GLY A 71 2.41 3.63 3.50
CA GLY A 71 2.15 4.64 2.47
C GLY A 71 2.88 4.50 1.12
N PRO A 72 4.18 4.15 1.03
CA PRO A 72 4.93 4.23 -0.22
C PRO A 72 4.34 3.41 -1.39
N GLY A 73 3.65 2.31 -1.10
CA GLY A 73 2.86 1.64 -2.12
C GLY A 73 2.16 0.38 -1.64
N TYR A 74 0.97 0.17 -2.20
CA TYR A 74 0.12 -0.98 -1.91
C TYR A 74 -0.87 -1.23 -3.05
N VAL A 75 -1.47 -2.42 -3.06
CA VAL A 75 -2.40 -2.87 -4.09
C VAL A 75 -3.69 -3.38 -3.45
N VAL A 76 -4.82 -2.94 -3.98
CA VAL A 76 -6.15 -3.42 -3.58
C VAL A 76 -6.86 -4.07 -4.76
N SER A 77 -7.66 -5.08 -4.48
CA SER A 77 -8.58 -5.67 -5.45
C SER A 77 -9.70 -4.69 -5.82
N SER A 78 -10.24 -4.83 -7.03
CA SER A 78 -11.20 -3.85 -7.58
C SER A 78 -12.52 -3.72 -6.80
N ASP A 79 -12.95 -4.77 -6.11
CA ASP A 79 -14.13 -4.80 -5.25
C ASP A 79 -13.95 -3.96 -3.98
N ILE A 80 -12.79 -4.03 -3.32
CA ILE A 80 -12.43 -3.14 -2.21
C ILE A 80 -12.48 -1.68 -2.69
N ALA A 81 -11.87 -1.36 -3.83
CA ALA A 81 -11.91 -0.01 -4.37
C ALA A 81 -13.34 0.46 -4.69
N ARG A 82 -14.20 -0.42 -5.24
CA ARG A 82 -15.62 -0.09 -5.48
C ARG A 82 -16.39 0.13 -4.19
N TYR A 83 -16.12 -0.67 -3.15
CA TYR A 83 -16.72 -0.49 -1.83
C TYR A 83 -16.35 0.87 -1.24
N ILE A 84 -15.06 1.22 -1.25
CA ILE A 84 -14.57 2.52 -0.76
C ILE A 84 -15.28 3.66 -1.49
N LEU A 85 -15.38 3.60 -2.82
CA LEU A 85 -16.10 4.61 -3.60
C LEU A 85 -17.60 4.68 -3.23
N SER A 86 -18.26 3.54 -3.06
CA SER A 86 -19.65 3.47 -2.63
C SER A 86 -19.86 4.12 -1.26
N GLU A 87 -19.02 3.80 -0.28
CA GLU A 87 -19.12 4.36 1.06
C GLU A 87 -18.71 5.84 1.10
N PHE A 88 -17.80 6.26 0.24
CA PHE A 88 -17.47 7.68 0.05
C PHE A 88 -18.67 8.46 -0.46
N ASP A 89 -19.35 7.98 -1.51
CA ASP A 89 -20.53 8.63 -2.09
C ASP A 89 -21.67 8.76 -1.06
N LYS A 90 -21.78 7.79 -0.14
CA LYS A 90 -22.74 7.82 0.98
C LYS A 90 -22.29 8.65 2.18
N ARG A 91 -21.06 9.16 2.18
CA ARG A 91 -20.42 9.87 3.31
C ARG A 91 -20.29 9.01 4.59
N ASN A 92 -20.09 7.71 4.41
CA ASN A 92 -19.93 6.75 5.51
C ASN A 92 -18.46 6.49 5.87
N LEU A 93 -17.50 6.95 5.06
CA LEU A 93 -16.08 6.78 5.36
C LEU A 93 -15.65 7.69 6.51
N ARG A 94 -15.09 7.09 7.56
CA ARG A 94 -14.29 7.83 8.54
C ARG A 94 -12.97 8.23 7.88
N LEU A 95 -12.76 9.53 7.72
CA LEU A 95 -11.50 10.08 7.22
C LEU A 95 -10.51 10.22 8.38
N PHE A 96 -9.23 9.98 8.10
CA PHE A 96 -8.16 10.19 9.05
C PHE A 96 -6.98 10.90 8.38
N LYS A 97 -6.14 11.57 9.17
CA LYS A 97 -5.09 12.44 8.64
C LYS A 97 -3.96 11.71 7.92
N MET A 98 -3.81 10.41 8.18
CA MET A 98 -2.89 9.53 7.46
C MET A 98 -3.71 8.70 6.47
N GLU A 99 -3.34 8.81 5.19
CA GLU A 99 -4.05 8.17 4.08
C GLU A 99 -3.98 6.65 4.17
N ASP A 100 -2.81 6.11 4.47
CA ASP A 100 -2.57 4.68 4.58
C ASP A 100 -3.35 4.05 5.74
N VAL A 101 -3.39 4.71 6.90
CA VAL A 101 -4.26 4.32 8.03
C VAL A 101 -5.73 4.39 7.63
N SER A 102 -6.14 5.43 6.89
CA SER A 102 -7.54 5.57 6.42
C SER A 102 -7.94 4.41 5.52
N VAL A 103 -7.10 4.04 4.54
CA VAL A 103 -7.34 2.89 3.68
C VAL A 103 -7.40 1.60 4.48
N GLY A 104 -6.52 1.41 5.47
CA GLY A 104 -6.60 0.28 6.39
C GLY A 104 -7.94 0.15 7.10
N MET A 105 -8.47 1.27 7.64
CA MET A 105 -9.80 1.30 8.26
C MET A 105 -10.92 0.94 7.28
N TRP A 106 -10.83 1.40 6.03
CA TRP A 106 -11.87 1.09 5.03
C TRP A 106 -11.80 -0.36 4.55
N VAL A 107 -10.59 -0.92 4.44
CA VAL A 107 -10.38 -2.35 4.14
C VAL A 107 -10.87 -3.22 5.28
N GLU A 108 -10.62 -2.84 6.53
CA GLU A 108 -11.18 -3.52 7.70
C GLU A 108 -12.72 -3.52 7.67
N SER A 109 -13.32 -2.36 7.38
CA SER A 109 -14.78 -2.25 7.23
C SER A 109 -15.32 -3.16 6.12
N PHE A 110 -14.65 -3.23 4.97
CA PHE A 110 -15.00 -4.16 3.90
C PHE A 110 -14.88 -5.62 4.35
N ASN A 111 -13.80 -5.96 5.06
CA ASN A 111 -13.56 -7.31 5.57
C ASN A 111 -14.66 -7.76 6.55
N ALA A 112 -15.18 -6.84 7.36
CA ALA A 112 -16.22 -7.11 8.33
C ALA A 112 -17.64 -7.19 7.72
N THR A 113 -17.89 -6.56 6.58
CA THR A 113 -19.26 -6.32 6.09
C THR A 113 -19.56 -6.85 4.69
N ALA A 114 -18.53 -7.09 3.86
CA ALA A 114 -18.71 -7.43 2.45
C ALA A 114 -18.09 -8.78 2.08
N ALA A 115 -16.78 -8.94 2.26
CA ALA A 115 -16.08 -10.18 1.92
C ALA A 115 -14.74 -10.29 2.67
N ALA A 116 -14.29 -11.52 2.91
CA ALA A 116 -13.00 -11.79 3.53
C ALA A 116 -11.85 -11.24 2.67
N VAL A 117 -10.91 -10.54 3.31
CA VAL A 117 -9.73 -9.94 2.68
C VAL A 117 -8.48 -10.76 2.97
N GLU A 118 -7.77 -11.15 1.91
CA GLU A 118 -6.42 -11.70 2.01
C GLU A 118 -5.42 -10.55 2.18
N TYR A 119 -4.80 -10.44 3.36
CA TYR A 119 -3.71 -9.50 3.59
C TYR A 119 -2.38 -10.15 3.18
N VAL A 120 -1.75 -9.63 2.13
CA VAL A 120 -0.47 -10.14 1.63
C VAL A 120 0.64 -9.19 2.07
N HIS A 121 1.30 -9.56 3.17
CA HIS A 121 2.43 -8.80 3.72
C HIS A 121 3.75 -9.15 3.03
N SER A 122 4.52 -8.13 2.63
CA SER A 122 5.87 -8.31 2.12
C SER A 122 6.78 -7.12 2.43
N PHE A 123 7.91 -7.39 3.11
CA PHE A 123 8.98 -6.40 3.35
C PHE A 123 9.66 -5.92 2.07
N ARG A 124 9.44 -6.59 0.94
CA ARG A 124 9.94 -6.16 -0.38
C ARG A 124 9.22 -4.89 -0.86
N PHE A 125 8.08 -4.53 -0.28
CA PHE A 125 7.55 -3.17 -0.35
C PHE A 125 8.36 -2.29 0.61
N CYS A 126 9.52 -1.83 0.15
CA CYS A 126 10.49 -1.14 1.02
C CYS A 126 10.07 0.31 1.27
N GLN A 127 9.87 0.65 2.54
CA GLN A 127 9.41 1.97 2.95
C GLN A 127 10.53 2.97 3.27
N PHE A 128 11.79 2.51 3.38
CA PHE A 128 12.89 3.32 3.91
C PHE A 128 14.08 3.43 2.93
N GLY A 129 13.86 3.16 1.66
CA GLY A 129 14.91 3.17 0.64
C GLY A 129 14.75 2.01 -0.32
N CYS A 130 15.78 1.19 -0.41
CA CYS A 130 15.83 0.03 -1.30
C CYS A 130 16.44 -1.17 -0.58
N VAL A 131 15.89 -2.35 -0.82
CA VAL A 131 16.36 -3.64 -0.31
C VAL A 131 16.64 -4.59 -1.46
N GLU A 132 17.42 -5.65 -1.24
CA GLU A 132 17.61 -6.69 -2.24
C GLU A 132 16.26 -7.33 -2.63
N ASP A 133 16.09 -7.63 -3.92
CA ASP A 133 14.85 -8.18 -4.46
C ASP A 133 13.59 -7.34 -4.16
N TYR A 134 13.72 -6.02 -4.04
CA TYR A 134 12.57 -5.14 -3.81
C TYR A 134 11.41 -5.35 -4.82
N ILE A 135 10.18 -5.10 -4.38
CA ILE A 135 8.98 -4.89 -5.21
C ILE A 135 8.78 -3.39 -5.40
N THR A 136 8.88 -2.63 -4.31
CA THR A 136 8.96 -1.17 -4.34
C THR A 136 10.21 -0.68 -3.61
N ALA A 137 10.76 0.41 -4.08
CA ALA A 137 11.83 1.14 -3.40
C ALA A 137 11.39 2.59 -3.21
N HIS A 138 11.21 3.03 -1.96
CA HIS A 138 10.80 4.38 -1.59
C HIS A 138 11.99 5.34 -1.47
N TYR A 139 11.75 6.66 -1.38
CA TYR A 139 12.77 7.71 -1.31
C TYR A 139 13.78 7.66 -2.47
N GLN A 140 13.29 7.40 -3.69
CA GLN A 140 14.12 7.37 -4.89
C GLN A 140 14.01 8.70 -5.63
N SER A 141 15.13 9.40 -5.78
CA SER A 141 15.22 10.53 -6.70
C SER A 141 14.98 10.09 -8.15
N PRO A 142 14.61 11.00 -9.07
CA PRO A 142 14.44 10.66 -10.48
C PRO A 142 15.65 9.94 -11.10
N ARG A 143 16.88 10.33 -10.72
CA ARG A 143 18.11 9.67 -11.19
C ARG A 143 18.25 8.24 -10.64
N GLN A 144 17.88 8.02 -9.38
CA GLN A 144 17.87 6.68 -8.80
C GLN A 144 16.82 5.81 -9.49
N MET A 145 15.62 6.32 -9.77
CA MET A 145 14.59 5.57 -10.51
C MET A 145 15.07 5.12 -11.88
N ILE A 146 15.76 5.98 -12.63
CA ILE A 146 16.37 5.62 -13.93
C ILE A 146 17.42 4.52 -13.73
N CYS A 147 18.32 4.69 -12.75
CA CYS A 147 19.35 3.68 -12.45
C CYS A 147 18.74 2.32 -12.06
N LEU A 148 17.67 2.31 -11.25
CA LEU A 148 16.96 1.09 -10.85
C LEU A 148 16.34 0.42 -12.07
N TRP A 149 15.74 1.19 -12.98
CA TRP A 149 15.19 0.68 -14.25
C TRP A 149 16.28 0.10 -15.16
N GLU A 150 17.41 0.79 -15.30
CA GLU A 150 18.55 0.30 -16.09
C GLU A 150 19.10 -1.00 -15.53
N LYS A 151 19.28 -1.11 -14.20
CA LYS A 151 19.75 -2.35 -13.58
C LYS A 151 18.77 -3.50 -13.78
N LEU A 152 17.48 -3.23 -13.63
CA LEU A 152 16.43 -4.23 -13.85
C LEU A 152 16.43 -4.73 -15.30
N THR A 153 16.56 -3.83 -16.28
CA THR A 153 16.53 -4.18 -17.70
C THR A 153 17.81 -4.85 -18.20
N HIS A 154 18.98 -4.49 -17.67
CA HIS A 154 20.26 -5.06 -18.13
C HIS A 154 20.62 -6.38 -17.45
N PHE A 155 20.33 -6.52 -16.15
CA PHE A 155 20.79 -7.67 -15.37
C PHE A 155 19.67 -8.66 -15.03
N ASP A 156 18.43 -8.36 -15.42
CA ASP A 156 17.22 -9.10 -15.02
C ASP A 156 17.14 -9.32 -13.50
N ARG A 157 17.72 -8.38 -12.75
CA ARG A 157 17.88 -8.48 -11.30
C ARG A 157 17.60 -7.15 -10.61
N PRO A 158 16.64 -7.11 -9.68
CA PRO A 158 16.40 -5.94 -8.82
C PRO A 158 17.61 -5.71 -7.90
N SER A 159 18.31 -4.59 -8.11
CA SER A 159 19.45 -4.21 -7.28
C SER A 159 19.50 -2.71 -7.04
N CYS A 160 19.79 -2.32 -5.81
CA CYS A 160 19.74 -0.94 -5.38
C CYS A 160 20.82 -0.08 -6.05
N CYS A 161 20.51 1.19 -6.24
CA CYS A 161 21.46 2.19 -6.71
C CYS A 161 22.20 2.82 -5.54
N ASN A 162 23.50 3.09 -5.73
CA ASN A 162 24.30 3.77 -4.71
C ASN A 162 23.87 5.23 -4.58
N MET A 163 23.84 5.74 -3.34
CA MET A 163 23.59 7.15 -3.03
C MET A 163 24.84 8.02 -3.27
N ARG A 164 25.44 7.96 -4.46
CA ARG A 164 26.56 8.86 -4.82
C ARG A 164 26.06 10.20 -5.32
#